data_AF-A0A838VWF0-F1
#
_entry.id   AF-A0A838VWF0-F1
#
_cell.length_a   1.000
_cell.length_b   1.000
_cell.length_c   1.000
_cell.angle_alpha   90.00
_cell.angle_beta   90.00
_cell.angle_gamma   90.00
#
_symmetry.space_group_name_H-M   'P 1'
#
loop_
_entity.id
_entity.type
_entity.pdbx_description
1 polymer ?
#
loop_
_entity_poly.entity_id
_entity_poly.type
_entity_poly.pdbx_seq_one_letter_code
_entity_poly.pdbx_strand_id
1 'polypeptide(L)'
;MKKLIKGLREFKANYVSTHQELFEQLSQGQKPRVLFITCSDSRIDPNLITQAQLGELFVIRNAGNIVPPFGATNGGEGATIEYAVQALGIRQIIVCGHSHCGAMKGLMKLNS
;
A
#
# COMPACT_ATOMS: atom_id res chain seq x y z
N MET A 1 7.02 -15.25 -15.50
CA MET A 1 8.31 -14.78 -14.92
C MET A 1 9.11 -13.85 -15.84
N LYS A 2 9.35 -14.18 -17.12
CA LYS A 2 10.15 -13.33 -18.05
C LYS A 2 9.72 -11.85 -18.10
N LYS A 3 8.41 -11.57 -18.15
CA LYS A 3 7.87 -10.19 -18.15
C LYS A 3 8.20 -9.41 -16.87
N LEU A 4 8.12 -10.03 -15.69
CA LEU A 4 8.46 -9.38 -14.42
C LEU A 4 9.94 -9.03 -14.36
N ILE A 5 10.81 -9.95 -14.77
CA ILE A 5 12.26 -9.70 -14.83
C ILE A 5 12.57 -8.57 -15.82
N LYS A 6 11.91 -8.55 -16.98
CA LYS A 6 12.04 -7.46 -17.95
C LYS A 6 11.62 -6.12 -17.33
N GLY A 7 10.46 -6.06 -16.68
CA GLY A 7 9.96 -4.84 -16.02
C GLY A 7 10.91 -4.33 -14.92
N LEU A 8 11.51 -5.23 -14.14
CA LEU A 8 12.52 -4.84 -13.14
C LEU A 8 13.77 -4.22 -13.79
N ARG A 9 14.23 -4.78 -14.91
CA ARG A 9 15.36 -4.22 -15.66
C ARG A 9 15.02 -2.83 -16.22
N GLU A 10 13.82 -2.67 -16.77
CA GLU A 10 13.34 -1.39 -17.29
C GLU A 10 13.18 -0.35 -16.17
N PHE A 11 12.65 -0.74 -15.01
CA PHE A 11 12.58 0.13 -13.83
C PHE A 11 13.96 0.64 -13.41
N LYS A 12 14.96 -0.26 -13.30
CA LYS A 12 16.33 0.13 -12.95
C LYS A 12 16.99 1.00 -14.02
N ALA A 13 16.83 0.64 -15.29
CA ALA A 13 17.50 1.31 -16.41
C ALA A 13 16.91 2.70 -16.71
N ASN A 14 15.60 2.88 -16.53
CA ASN A 14 14.89 4.08 -16.99
C ASN A 14 14.35 4.92 -15.83
N TYR A 15 13.72 4.32 -14.83
CA TYR A 15 13.09 5.08 -13.75
C TYR A 15 14.10 5.48 -12.68
N VAL A 16 14.87 4.51 -12.16
CA VAL A 16 15.88 4.78 -11.13
C VAL A 16 16.97 5.73 -11.64
N SER A 17 17.41 5.55 -12.89
CA SER A 17 18.45 6.40 -13.50
C SER A 17 18.03 7.86 -13.67
N THR A 18 16.73 8.12 -13.87
CA THR A 18 16.18 9.48 -14.01
C THR A 18 15.73 10.09 -12.69
N HIS A 19 15.68 9.30 -11.61
CA HIS A 19 15.21 9.72 -10.27
C HIS A 19 16.28 9.48 -9.20
N GLN A 20 17.57 9.59 -9.54
CA GLN A 20 18.68 9.27 -8.63
C GLN A 20 18.60 10.04 -7.31
N GLU A 21 18.36 11.36 -7.36
CA GLU A 21 18.23 12.21 -6.18
C GLU A 21 17.11 11.74 -5.24
N LEU A 22 15.96 11.34 -5.81
CA LEU A 22 14.84 10.80 -5.02
C LEU A 22 15.24 9.50 -4.32
N PHE A 23 15.91 8.57 -5.02
CA PHE A 23 16.35 7.31 -4.42
C PHE A 23 17.47 7.53 -3.39
N GLU A 24 18.37 8.49 -3.60
CA GLU A 24 19.37 8.89 -2.62
C GLU A 24 18.71 9.42 -1.35
N GLN A 25 17.72 10.31 -1.47
CA GLN A 25 16.95 10.80 -0.32
C GLN A 25 16.22 9.67 0.40
N LEU A 26 15.50 8.82 -0.33
CA LEU A 26 14.75 7.69 0.24
C LEU A 26 15.67 6.62 0.88
N SER A 27 16.93 6.53 0.46
CA SER A 27 17.90 5.63 1.09
C SER A 27 18.25 6.03 2.53
N GLN A 28 18.07 7.31 2.89
CA GLN A 28 18.33 7.82 4.24
C GLN A 28 17.14 7.59 5.17
N GLY A 29 15.97 7.23 4.63
CA GLY A 29 14.75 6.99 5.38
C GLY A 29 13.51 7.40 4.62
N GLN A 30 12.36 7.01 5.15
CA GLN A 30 11.06 7.37 4.61
C GLN A 30 10.32 8.31 5.56
N LYS A 31 9.54 9.25 5.00
CA LYS A 31 8.64 10.11 5.76
C LYS A 31 7.29 10.26 5.03
N PRO A 32 6.54 9.16 4.89
CA PRO A 32 5.24 9.17 4.25
C PRO A 32 4.27 10.08 5.01
N ARG A 33 3.39 10.75 4.26
CA ARG A 33 2.41 11.69 4.82
C ARG A 33 1.10 11.01 5.24
N VAL A 34 0.79 9.85 4.64
CA VAL A 34 -0.47 9.13 4.83
C VAL A 34 -0.22 7.62 4.92
N LEU A 35 -0.92 6.96 5.84
CA LEU A 35 -1.14 5.51 5.81
C LEU A 35 -2.36 5.23 4.94
N PHE A 36 -2.16 4.58 3.81
CA PHE A 36 -3.21 4.26 2.84
C PHE A 36 -3.54 2.77 2.87
N ILE A 37 -4.73 2.42 3.35
CA ILE A 37 -5.20 1.05 3.48
C ILE A 37 -6.18 0.78 2.34
N THR A 38 -5.88 -0.19 1.47
CA THR A 38 -6.75 -0.50 0.32
C THR A 38 -6.74 -1.99 -0.04
N CYS A 39 -7.50 -2.35 -1.07
CA CYS A 39 -7.71 -3.75 -1.44
C CYS A 39 -6.51 -4.28 -2.24
N SER A 40 -6.21 -5.58 -2.11
CA SER A 40 -5.26 -6.30 -2.96
C SER A 40 -5.73 -6.49 -4.41
N ASP A 41 -6.92 -6.00 -4.76
CA ASP A 41 -7.46 -6.04 -6.12
C ASP A 41 -6.47 -5.41 -7.12
N SER A 42 -6.10 -6.16 -8.16
CA SER A 42 -5.05 -5.78 -9.12
C SER A 42 -5.42 -4.58 -9.99
N ARG A 43 -6.67 -4.10 -9.93
CA ARG A 43 -7.13 -2.88 -10.60
C ARG A 43 -6.89 -1.62 -9.78
N ILE A 44 -6.46 -1.77 -8.53
CA ILE A 44 -6.22 -0.67 -7.60
C ILE A 44 -4.72 -0.51 -7.40
N ASP A 45 -4.21 0.65 -7.76
CA ASP A 45 -2.87 1.12 -7.43
C ASP A 45 -2.99 2.46 -6.69
N PRO A 46 -2.67 2.51 -5.39
CA PRO A 46 -2.86 3.71 -4.59
C PRO A 46 -1.98 4.88 -5.07
N ASN A 47 -0.76 4.62 -5.53
CA ASN A 47 0.12 5.68 -6.01
C ASN A 47 -0.43 6.27 -7.32
N LEU A 48 -0.90 5.41 -8.23
CA LEU A 48 -1.49 5.86 -9.49
C LEU A 48 -2.76 6.69 -9.29
N ILE A 49 -3.67 6.23 -8.43
CA ILE A 49 -4.98 6.89 -8.21
C ILE A 49 -4.80 8.25 -7.51
N THR A 50 -3.81 8.35 -6.62
CA THR A 50 -3.57 9.58 -5.85
C THR A 50 -2.48 10.48 -6.44
N GLN A 51 -1.85 10.06 -7.55
CA GLN A 51 -0.68 10.71 -8.13
C GLN A 51 0.47 10.90 -7.12
N ALA A 52 0.58 9.97 -6.17
CA ALA A 52 1.61 10.02 -5.15
C ALA A 52 2.95 9.49 -5.68
N GLN A 53 4.04 10.14 -5.25
CA GLN A 53 5.40 9.70 -5.53
C GLN A 53 5.87 8.62 -4.54
N LEU A 54 7.00 7.97 -4.86
CA LEU A 54 7.64 7.03 -3.95
C LEU A 54 7.97 7.72 -2.63
N GLY A 55 7.63 7.06 -1.52
CA GLY A 55 7.85 7.57 -0.17
C GLY A 55 6.76 8.50 0.37
N GLU A 56 5.76 8.90 -0.43
CA GLU A 56 4.64 9.72 0.07
C GLU A 56 3.56 8.91 0.81
N LEU A 57 3.34 7.65 0.41
CA LEU A 57 2.35 6.76 1.02
C LEU A 57 3.03 5.59 1.73
N PHE A 58 2.53 5.28 2.93
CA PHE A 58 2.76 4.01 3.60
C PHE A 58 1.54 3.13 3.37
N VAL A 59 1.67 1.93 2.81
CA VAL A 59 0.53 1.22 2.21
C VAL A 59 0.28 -0.13 2.87
N ILE A 60 -0.98 -0.40 3.26
CA ILE A 60 -1.46 -1.74 3.60
C ILE A 60 -2.40 -2.21 2.49
N ARG A 61 -2.20 -3.45 2.00
CA ARG A 61 -3.11 -4.08 1.05
C ARG A 61 -3.52 -5.47 1.52
N ASN A 62 -4.82 -5.67 1.72
CA ASN A 62 -5.41 -6.99 1.97
C ASN A 62 -6.73 -7.16 1.20
N ALA A 63 -7.27 -8.37 1.17
CA ALA A 63 -8.53 -8.64 0.49
C ALA A 63 -9.68 -7.90 1.19
N GLY A 64 -10.26 -6.92 0.51
CA GLY A 64 -11.39 -6.15 1.05
C GLY A 64 -11.01 -5.01 1.99
N ASN A 65 -9.72 -4.60 2.03
CA ASN A 65 -9.26 -3.42 2.79
C ASN A 65 -9.73 -3.43 4.26
N ILE A 66 -9.67 -4.61 4.88
CA ILE A 66 -10.19 -4.88 6.22
C ILE A 66 -9.15 -4.45 7.26
N VAL A 67 -9.60 -3.70 8.26
CA VAL A 67 -8.81 -3.42 9.46
C VAL A 67 -9.44 -4.23 10.61
N PRO A 68 -8.76 -5.24 11.13
CA PRO A 68 -9.30 -6.03 12.24
C PRO A 68 -9.34 -5.17 13.53
N PRO A 69 -10.25 -5.48 14.48
CA PRO A 69 -10.26 -4.81 15.76
C PRO A 69 -8.98 -5.08 16.55
N PHE A 70 -8.64 -4.18 17.47
CA PHE A 70 -7.49 -4.35 18.35
C PHE A 70 -7.58 -5.67 19.14
N GLY A 71 -6.46 -6.39 19.26
CA GLY A 71 -6.40 -7.70 19.93
C GLY A 71 -6.86 -8.88 19.08
N ALA A 72 -7.38 -8.65 17.86
CA ALA A 72 -7.54 -9.72 16.89
C ALA A 72 -6.16 -10.32 16.56
N THR A 73 -5.94 -11.57 16.95
CA THR A 73 -4.73 -12.29 16.63
C THR A 73 -4.77 -12.69 15.14
N ASN A 74 -3.60 -12.73 14.49
CA ASN A 74 -3.35 -13.25 13.13
C ASN A 74 -3.24 -12.24 11.96
N GLY A 75 -3.04 -10.94 12.21
CA GLY A 75 -2.88 -9.93 11.15
C GLY A 75 -1.60 -9.08 11.28
N GLY A 76 -0.95 -8.79 10.15
CA GLY A 76 0.17 -7.82 10.09
C GLY A 76 -0.31 -6.36 10.12
N GLU A 77 -1.61 -6.12 9.98
CA GLU A 77 -2.24 -4.80 9.92
C GLU A 77 -2.03 -4.01 11.20
N GLY A 78 -2.26 -4.63 12.36
CA GLY A 78 -2.12 -3.97 13.67
C GLY A 78 -0.70 -3.45 13.90
N ALA A 79 0.31 -4.30 13.68
CA ALA A 79 1.71 -3.92 13.79
C ALA A 79 2.11 -2.85 12.75
N THR A 80 1.57 -2.93 11.53
CA THR A 80 1.85 -1.94 10.48
C THR A 80 1.22 -0.58 10.80
N ILE A 81 -0.01 -0.55 11.35
CA ILE A 81 -0.67 0.67 11.83
C ILE A 81 0.10 1.26 13.00
N GLU A 82 0.52 0.45 13.97
CA GLU A 82 1.34 0.89 15.11
C GLU A 82 2.65 1.52 14.63
N TYR A 83 3.37 0.86 13.72
CA TYR A 83 4.60 1.40 13.14
C TYR A 83 4.37 2.71 12.39
N ALA A 84 3.31 2.79 11.59
CA ALA A 84 2.94 4.01 10.87
C ALA A 84 2.73 5.21 11.82
N VAL A 85 2.00 4.99 12.91
CA VAL A 85 1.66 6.06 13.86
C VAL A 85 2.84 6.38 14.78
N GLN A 86 3.42 5.36 15.41
CA GLN A 86 4.42 5.55 16.48
C GLN A 86 5.83 5.75 15.94
N ALA A 87 6.24 4.99 14.94
CA ALA A 87 7.61 5.06 14.42
C ALA A 87 7.76 6.08 13.28
N LEU A 88 6.77 6.17 12.38
CA LEU A 88 6.82 7.11 11.24
C LEU A 88 6.13 8.45 11.51
N GLY A 89 5.36 8.57 12.60
CA GLY A 89 4.67 9.81 12.98
C GLY A 89 3.53 10.20 12.03
N ILE A 90 2.98 9.25 11.29
CA ILE A 90 1.87 9.48 10.35
C ILE A 90 0.61 9.83 11.15
N ARG A 91 -0.03 10.94 10.78
CA ARG A 91 -1.28 11.41 11.44
C ARG A 91 -2.53 11.18 10.61
N GLN A 92 -2.38 10.91 9.32
CA GLN A 92 -3.48 10.75 8.38
C GLN A 92 -3.57 9.29 7.95
N ILE A 93 -4.72 8.66 8.20
CA ILE A 93 -5.00 7.28 7.84
C ILE A 93 -6.23 7.27 6.93
N ILE A 94 -6.10 6.67 5.76
CA ILE A 94 -7.17 6.53 4.78
C ILE A 94 -7.50 5.05 4.62
N VAL A 95 -8.77 4.69 4.79
CA VAL A 95 -9.30 3.38 4.38
C VAL A 95 -10.07 3.57 3.07
N CYS A 96 -9.48 3.10 1.98
CA CYS A 96 -10.03 3.27 0.64
C CYS A 96 -10.57 1.94 0.10
N GLY A 97 -11.91 1.83 0.09
CA GLY A 97 -12.63 0.77 -0.61
C GLY A 97 -12.70 1.02 -2.12
N HIS A 98 -13.29 0.08 -2.86
CA HIS A 98 -13.48 0.23 -4.30
C HIS A 98 -14.74 -0.48 -4.80
N SER A 99 -15.24 -0.04 -5.96
CA SER A 99 -16.41 -0.63 -6.58
C SER A 99 -16.16 -2.07 -6.99
N HIS A 100 -17.21 -2.90 -6.92
CA HIS A 100 -17.18 -4.31 -7.31
C HIS A 100 -16.10 -5.16 -6.63
N CYS A 101 -15.77 -4.87 -5.36
CA CYS A 101 -14.82 -5.65 -4.58
C CYS A 101 -15.26 -7.12 -4.44
N GLY A 102 -14.40 -8.05 -4.88
CA GLY A 102 -14.66 -9.48 -4.82
C GLY A 102 -14.80 -10.00 -3.39
N ALA A 103 -13.96 -9.52 -2.46
CA ALA A 103 -14.02 -9.89 -1.06
C ALA A 103 -15.34 -9.47 -0.41
N MET A 104 -15.79 -8.23 -0.66
CA MET A 104 -17.07 -7.73 -0.12
C MET A 104 -18.27 -8.48 -0.72
N LYS A 105 -18.24 -8.80 -2.03
CA LYS A 105 -19.26 -9.65 -2.65
C LYS A 105 -19.31 -11.04 -2.01
N GLY A 106 -18.15 -11.63 -1.70
CA GLY A 106 -18.07 -12.90 -0.98
C GLY A 106 -18.68 -12.81 0.42
N LEU A 107 -18.27 -11.79 1.18
CA LEU A 107 -18.78 -11.50 2.53
C LEU A 107 -20.30 -11.37 2.57
N MET A 108 -20.90 -10.64 1.63
CA MET A 108 -22.36 -10.46 1.56
C MET A 108 -23.14 -11.75 1.26
N LYS A 109 -22.49 -12.79 0.73
CA LYS A 109 -23.12 -14.09 0.41
C LYS A 109 -23.04 -15.11 1.55
N LEU A 110 -22.27 -14.87 2.61
CA LEU A 110 -22.06 -15.87 3.67
C LEU A 110 -23.32 -16.17 4.50
N ASN A 111 -24.36 -15.34 4.37
CA ASN A 111 -25.67 -15.53 5.01
C ASN A 111 -26.81 -15.78 4.00
N SER A 112 -26.48 -16.12 2.75
CA SER A 112 -27.43 -16.44 1.67
C SER A 112 -27.56 -17.93 1.45
#